data_AF-A0A536A8Q4-F1
#
_entry.id   AF-A0A536A8Q4-F1
#
_cell.length_a   1.000
_cell.length_b   1.000
_cell.length_c   1.000
_cell.angle_alpha   90.00
_cell.angle_beta   90.00
_cell.angle_gamma   90.00
#
_symmetry.space_group_name_H-M   'P 1'
#
loop_
_entity.id
_entity.type
_entity.pdbx_description
1 polymer ?
#
loop_
_entity_poly.entity_id
_entity_poly.type
_entity_poly.pdbx_seq_one_letter_code
_entity_poly.pdbx_strand_id
1 'polypeptide(L)'
;MRRWHSIAPFGVALVLASAAFVQGSPQAAPSASPPSIGFETPSVVDPIHTFGEPDIGIDPQGRVYVSGPTGTGTQRSVWFGSVDGGHTFRVVTPCPLAPFPPCPAPNALTGTTAPPGGGDTDINFDRSGKQYFADLAALTCLRTATTADGGRNVYQSVYPAGCSGVPGADRQWLAVYDPAPGLKTTSAYKGPKPLIYLAYNNITSGTQWIKSNRDVDPLPGGPGLTYKAATKGTDSICVPNVSFYAPFGADGYPQIDQVTGKVFQAAGFHNDDGTYSMLLNIGTPDASGDLRFLDYPQNDPCGDKDKLIHIADNLKWPPDTLFSVLSMDSARNLVVVWNLGDSAKNVPPEDRQVFVSAASAANGWTSWTPKVQVSDGLTSTGDYANVFPWIKAGGPGRADAVWYGQDLPVDPSSHSGQKWNVFMSQVVFPVNSAGGITGVAPTQTLTRVTPHPMHYGDVCLLGTGCITAQGNRNLADFFAITIDRSGAAEIVYDDTSNGLVQKPDDCSLPEVADHCGAGVVTIARQSSGIGLFGAAVSGPSNAPVAGLNAPAGDAL
;
A
#
# COMPACT_ATOMS: atom_id res chain seq x y z
N MET A 1 49.65 55.48 -78.99
CA MET A 1 48.60 55.54 -77.96
C MET A 1 48.20 54.13 -77.58
N ARG A 2 47.96 53.93 -76.28
CA ARG A 2 48.02 52.70 -75.47
C ARG A 2 47.39 51.42 -76.05
N ARG A 3 48.11 50.30 -75.88
CA ARG A 3 47.56 48.95 -75.72
C ARG A 3 48.30 48.24 -74.57
N TRP A 4 47.53 47.53 -73.77
CA TRP A 4 47.97 46.70 -72.64
C TRP A 4 48.37 45.31 -73.14
N HIS A 5 49.30 44.64 -72.46
CA HIS A 5 49.32 43.18 -72.20
C HIS A 5 50.22 42.88 -70.98
N SER A 6 49.72 41.97 -70.14
CA SER A 6 50.31 40.93 -69.28
C SER A 6 51.73 41.05 -68.70
N ILE A 7 51.91 40.57 -67.46
CA ILE A 7 53.02 39.69 -66.99
C ILE A 7 52.59 39.04 -65.66
N ALA A 8 52.94 37.76 -65.50
CA ALA A 8 52.85 36.97 -64.25
C ALA A 8 54.21 36.96 -63.52
N PRO A 9 54.26 36.58 -62.22
CA PRO A 9 55.50 36.04 -61.66
C PRO A 9 55.37 34.70 -60.92
N PHE A 10 56.44 33.90 -61.08
CA PHE A 10 56.93 32.81 -60.23
C PHE A 10 57.26 33.35 -58.81
N GLY A 11 57.27 32.66 -57.67
CA GLY A 11 57.31 31.23 -57.32
C GLY A 11 58.36 31.05 -56.21
N VAL A 12 57.98 30.64 -54.99
CA VAL A 12 58.83 30.00 -53.96
C VAL A 12 57.95 29.08 -53.11
N ALA A 13 58.33 27.81 -52.99
CA ALA A 13 57.62 26.78 -52.21
C ALA A 13 58.14 26.72 -50.76
N LEU A 14 57.22 26.76 -49.79
CA LEU A 14 57.48 26.53 -48.38
C LEU A 14 56.77 25.22 -47.97
N VAL A 15 57.51 24.24 -47.46
CA VAL A 15 56.94 23.01 -46.90
C VAL A 15 56.45 23.32 -45.48
N LEU A 16 55.12 23.38 -45.30
CA LEU A 16 54.47 23.49 -43.99
C LEU A 16 54.08 22.09 -43.50
N ALA A 17 54.61 21.70 -42.34
CA ALA A 17 54.20 20.51 -41.61
C ALA A 17 52.82 20.76 -40.97
N SER A 18 51.83 19.97 -41.36
CA SER A 18 50.48 20.00 -40.78
C SER A 18 50.48 19.35 -39.39
N ALA A 19 50.40 20.16 -38.33
CA ALA A 19 50.04 19.66 -37.00
C ALA A 19 48.54 19.35 -37.00
N ALA A 20 48.18 18.07 -36.92
CA ALA A 20 46.80 17.65 -36.71
C ALA A 20 46.37 18.02 -35.29
N PHE A 21 45.48 19.01 -35.17
CA PHE A 21 44.77 19.27 -33.92
C PHE A 21 43.75 18.15 -33.71
N VAL A 22 44.04 17.26 -32.75
CA VAL A 22 43.04 16.34 -32.21
C VAL A 22 42.04 17.17 -31.42
N GLN A 23 40.86 17.44 -31.99
CA GLN A 23 39.72 17.89 -31.22
C GLN A 23 39.35 16.79 -30.23
N GLY A 24 39.71 16.98 -28.95
CA GLY A 24 39.20 16.15 -27.87
C GLY A 24 37.68 16.26 -27.85
N SER A 25 36.99 15.13 -27.97
CA SER A 25 35.56 15.02 -27.69
C SER A 25 35.26 15.66 -26.32
N PRO A 26 34.14 16.39 -26.16
CA PRO A 26 33.74 16.84 -24.83
C PRO A 26 33.58 15.60 -23.95
N GLN A 27 34.51 15.45 -23.01
CA GLN A 27 34.42 14.46 -21.96
C GLN A 27 33.14 14.78 -21.21
N ALA A 28 32.14 13.90 -21.32
CA ALA A 28 30.91 14.01 -20.54
C ALA A 28 31.33 14.21 -19.09
N ALA A 29 30.82 15.28 -18.46
CA ALA A 29 30.98 15.45 -17.03
C ALA A 29 30.55 14.13 -16.36
N PRO A 30 31.28 13.64 -15.35
CA PRO A 30 30.82 12.48 -14.60
C PRO A 30 29.39 12.76 -14.17
N SER A 31 28.45 11.89 -14.54
CA SER A 31 27.08 11.99 -14.06
C SER A 31 27.16 12.05 -12.54
N ALA A 32 26.75 13.18 -11.94
CA ALA A 32 26.61 13.26 -10.51
C ALA A 32 25.79 12.05 -10.07
N SER A 33 26.28 11.30 -9.08
CA SER A 33 25.48 10.22 -8.49
C SER A 33 24.09 10.78 -8.16
N PRO A 34 23.01 10.07 -8.49
CA PRO A 34 21.68 10.54 -8.11
C PRO A 34 21.69 10.81 -6.60
N PRO A 35 21.06 11.91 -6.15
CA PRO A 35 21.01 12.22 -4.73
C PRO A 35 20.43 11.03 -3.96
N SER A 36 20.85 10.85 -2.71
CA SER A 36 20.25 9.84 -1.85
C SER A 36 18.74 10.06 -1.73
N ILE A 37 18.00 8.97 -1.50
CA ILE A 37 16.58 9.06 -1.17
C ILE A 37 16.45 9.84 0.14
N GLY A 38 15.68 10.91 0.11
CA GLY A 38 15.39 11.77 1.25
C GLY A 38 13.91 12.10 1.29
N PHE A 39 13.45 12.61 2.44
CA PHE A 39 12.05 12.93 2.70
C PHE A 39 11.89 14.38 3.16
N GLU A 40 10.71 14.92 2.88
CA GLU A 40 10.27 16.22 3.38
C GLU A 40 10.04 16.18 4.89
N THR A 41 9.85 17.35 5.52
CA THR A 41 9.31 17.39 6.87
C THR A 41 7.92 16.73 6.85
N PRO A 42 7.66 15.70 7.67
CA PRO A 42 6.38 15.01 7.63
C PRO A 42 5.20 15.94 7.91
N SER A 43 4.11 15.76 7.16
CA SER A 43 2.88 16.56 7.30
C SER A 43 1.89 15.82 8.21
N VAL A 44 1.34 16.52 9.20
CA VAL A 44 0.30 15.98 10.09
C VAL A 44 -1.04 16.04 9.38
N VAL A 45 -1.74 14.90 9.29
CA VAL A 45 -3.06 14.79 8.66
C VAL A 45 -4.12 15.42 9.54
N ASP A 46 -4.22 14.98 10.79
CA ASP A 46 -5.13 15.56 11.79
C ASP A 46 -4.52 15.41 13.19
N PRO A 47 -4.30 16.50 13.94
CA PRO A 47 -3.74 16.45 15.28
C PRO A 47 -4.77 16.14 16.38
N ILE A 48 -6.05 16.00 16.03
CA ILE A 48 -7.20 15.83 16.94
C ILE A 48 -7.77 14.41 16.82
N HIS A 49 -8.03 13.95 15.59
CA HIS A 49 -8.58 12.61 15.36
C HIS A 49 -7.45 11.60 15.22
N THR A 50 -7.20 10.85 16.28
CA THR A 50 -6.22 9.76 16.29
C THR A 50 -6.85 8.49 15.75
N PHE A 51 -6.10 7.73 14.97
CA PHE A 51 -6.47 6.41 14.47
C PHE A 51 -5.20 5.58 14.29
N GLY A 52 -5.37 4.26 14.12
CA GLY A 52 -4.32 3.36 13.65
C GLY A 52 -4.63 2.91 12.22
N GLU A 53 -3.79 2.04 11.64
CA GLU A 53 -4.01 1.45 10.31
C GLU A 53 -4.24 2.48 9.19
N PRO A 54 -3.40 3.51 9.06
CA PRO A 54 -3.65 4.55 8.09
C PRO A 54 -3.46 4.03 6.67
N ASP A 55 -4.46 4.28 5.84
CA ASP A 55 -4.41 4.09 4.39
C ASP A 55 -4.27 5.44 3.66
N ILE A 56 -3.62 5.42 2.49
CA ILE A 56 -3.37 6.61 1.67
C ILE A 56 -3.61 6.35 0.19
N GLY A 57 -4.29 7.30 -0.44
CA GLY A 57 -4.60 7.27 -1.85
C GLY A 57 -4.43 8.63 -2.53
N ILE A 58 -3.93 8.63 -3.77
CA ILE A 58 -3.79 9.85 -4.58
C ILE A 58 -4.61 9.66 -5.84
N ASP A 59 -5.57 10.56 -6.07
CA ASP A 59 -6.39 10.50 -7.27
C ASP A 59 -5.65 11.04 -8.51
N PRO A 60 -6.17 10.84 -9.73
CA PRO A 60 -5.55 11.34 -10.96
C PRO A 60 -5.40 12.87 -11.04
N GLN A 61 -6.05 13.63 -10.15
CA GLN A 61 -5.88 15.09 -10.05
C GLN A 61 -4.76 15.48 -9.09
N GLY A 62 -4.16 14.53 -8.37
CA GLY A 62 -3.11 14.77 -7.38
C GLY A 62 -3.65 15.18 -6.01
N ARG A 63 -4.94 14.95 -5.74
CA ARG A 63 -5.51 15.15 -4.40
C ARG A 63 -5.17 13.93 -3.54
N VAL A 64 -4.73 14.17 -2.32
CA VAL A 64 -4.29 13.13 -1.38
C VAL A 64 -5.43 12.85 -0.40
N TYR A 65 -5.72 11.57 -0.16
CA TYR A 65 -6.74 11.14 0.77
C TYR A 65 -6.14 10.16 1.76
N VAL A 66 -6.51 10.32 3.03
CA VAL A 66 -6.06 9.45 4.11
C VAL A 66 -7.26 9.02 4.92
N SER A 67 -7.26 7.78 5.37
CA SER A 67 -8.27 7.28 6.28
C SER A 67 -7.70 6.26 7.25
N GLY A 68 -8.44 6.02 8.31
CA GLY A 68 -8.20 4.86 9.15
C GLY A 68 -9.20 4.75 10.31
N PRO A 69 -9.19 3.61 11.00
CA PRO A 69 -10.09 3.31 12.10
C PRO A 69 -9.69 3.96 13.43
N THR A 70 -10.67 4.57 14.10
CA THR A 70 -10.58 4.90 15.54
C THR A 70 -10.90 3.67 16.41
N GLY A 71 -10.98 2.48 15.80
CA GLY A 71 -11.16 1.19 16.46
C GLY A 71 -12.59 0.64 16.43
N THR A 72 -12.70 -0.70 16.43
CA THR A 72 -13.97 -1.44 16.40
C THR A 72 -14.85 -1.19 17.63
N GLY A 73 -14.25 -0.88 18.77
CA GLY A 73 -14.98 -0.50 20.00
C GLY A 73 -15.68 0.86 19.91
N THR A 74 -15.09 1.83 19.21
CA THR A 74 -15.71 3.14 18.98
C THR A 74 -16.67 3.13 17.79
N GLN A 75 -16.54 2.12 16.92
CA GLN A 75 -17.26 1.92 15.67
C GLN A 75 -17.14 3.11 14.73
N ARG A 76 -15.92 3.66 14.59
CA ARG A 76 -15.66 4.87 13.80
C ARG A 76 -14.40 4.71 12.97
N SER A 77 -14.48 5.27 11.77
CA SER A 77 -13.32 5.51 10.91
C SER A 77 -13.43 6.90 10.30
N VAL A 78 -12.29 7.56 10.15
CA VAL A 78 -12.18 8.92 9.66
C VAL A 78 -11.63 8.93 8.24
N TRP A 79 -11.97 9.99 7.48
CA TRP A 79 -11.51 10.17 6.12
C TRP A 79 -11.15 11.64 5.91
N PHE A 80 -10.00 11.89 5.30
CA PHE A 80 -9.42 13.20 5.06
C PHE A 80 -9.10 13.39 3.59
N GLY A 81 -9.15 14.64 3.14
CA GLY A 81 -8.75 15.03 1.79
C GLY A 81 -7.89 16.29 1.80
N SER A 82 -6.82 16.27 1.01
CA SER A 82 -5.94 17.39 0.71
C SER A 82 -6.04 17.74 -0.77
N VAL A 83 -5.94 19.04 -1.07
CA VAL A 83 -5.91 19.58 -2.43
C VAL A 83 -4.60 20.33 -2.74
N ASP A 84 -3.63 20.27 -1.84
CA ASP A 84 -2.35 20.97 -1.90
C ASP A 84 -1.14 20.03 -1.87
N GLY A 85 -1.33 18.76 -2.26
CA GLY A 85 -0.26 17.76 -2.32
C GLY A 85 0.06 17.10 -0.98
N GLY A 86 -0.90 17.03 -0.06
CA GLY A 86 -0.74 16.37 1.23
C GLY A 86 -0.16 17.24 2.33
N HIS A 87 -0.15 18.57 2.17
CA HIS A 87 0.39 19.50 3.17
C HIS A 87 -0.67 20.01 4.16
N THR A 88 -1.93 20.12 3.72
CA THR A 88 -3.06 20.42 4.61
C THR A 88 -4.26 19.55 4.29
N PHE A 89 -5.00 19.17 5.33
CA PHE A 89 -6.14 18.27 5.22
C PHE A 89 -7.41 18.87 5.79
N ARG A 90 -8.53 18.44 5.22
CA ARG A 90 -9.86 18.62 5.79
C ARG A 90 -10.53 17.28 5.99
N VAL A 91 -11.40 17.20 6.99
CA VAL A 91 -12.29 16.04 7.16
C VAL A 91 -13.23 15.93 5.96
N VAL A 92 -13.42 14.70 5.48
CA VAL A 92 -14.44 14.29 4.52
C VAL A 92 -15.61 13.72 5.31
N THR A 93 -16.74 14.42 5.33
CA THR A 93 -17.93 13.99 6.09
C THR A 93 -18.93 13.29 5.16
N PRO A 94 -19.30 12.04 5.44
CA PRO A 94 -20.34 11.35 4.69
C PRO A 94 -21.74 11.92 4.95
N CYS A 95 -22.62 11.86 3.94
CA CYS A 95 -24.06 11.95 4.16
C CYS A 95 -24.49 10.86 5.17
N PRO A 96 -25.49 11.07 6.04
CA PRO A 96 -25.99 9.98 6.89
C PRO A 96 -26.46 8.78 6.05
N LEU A 97 -26.54 7.58 6.65
CA LEU A 97 -26.88 6.32 5.94
C LEU A 97 -28.24 6.33 5.22
N ALA A 98 -29.04 7.38 5.40
CA ALA A 98 -30.26 7.67 4.64
C ALA A 98 -30.64 9.17 4.72
N PRO A 99 -29.90 10.06 4.03
CA PRO A 99 -30.55 10.86 2.98
C PRO A 99 -29.66 11.06 1.73
N PHE A 100 -30.32 11.24 0.58
CA PHE A 100 -29.67 11.63 -0.68
C PHE A 100 -29.16 13.08 -0.62
N PRO A 101 -28.02 13.42 -1.24
CA PRO A 101 -27.44 14.76 -1.19
C PRO A 101 -28.32 15.86 -1.81
N PRO A 102 -28.08 17.15 -1.47
CA PRO A 102 -26.91 17.65 -0.76
C PRO A 102 -26.87 17.22 0.71
N CYS A 103 -25.71 16.72 1.16
CA CYS A 103 -25.53 16.33 2.56
C CYS A 103 -25.78 17.57 3.45
N PRO A 104 -26.42 17.41 4.62
CA PRO A 104 -26.51 18.52 5.56
C PRO A 104 -25.08 18.97 5.91
N ALA A 105 -24.81 20.27 5.76
CA ALA A 105 -23.53 20.83 6.20
C ALA A 105 -23.36 20.53 7.69
N PRO A 106 -22.14 20.16 8.14
CA PRO A 106 -21.85 20.10 9.56
C PRO A 106 -22.26 21.42 10.21
N ASN A 107 -23.07 21.37 11.27
CA ASN A 107 -23.32 22.56 12.07
C ASN A 107 -22.43 22.50 13.31
N ALA A 108 -22.12 23.67 13.86
CA ALA A 108 -21.18 23.82 14.98
C ALA A 108 -21.61 23.05 16.26
N LEU A 109 -22.87 22.61 16.35
CA LEU A 109 -23.40 21.89 17.51
C LEU A 109 -23.27 20.36 17.35
N THR A 110 -23.49 19.83 16.15
CA THR A 110 -23.47 18.37 15.90
C THR A 110 -22.12 17.87 15.39
N GLY A 111 -21.26 18.76 14.87
CA GLY A 111 -19.97 18.37 14.30
C GLY A 111 -20.14 17.45 13.08
N THR A 112 -19.20 16.53 12.90
CA THR A 112 -19.22 15.52 11.83
C THR A 112 -20.16 14.36 12.21
N THR A 113 -20.96 13.88 11.25
CA THR A 113 -21.73 12.64 11.44
C THR A 113 -20.73 11.52 11.64
N ALA A 114 -20.78 10.79 12.77
CA ALA A 114 -19.95 9.61 12.99
C ALA A 114 -20.55 8.42 12.24
N PRO A 115 -20.00 8.02 11.08
CA PRO A 115 -20.48 6.84 10.39
C PRO A 115 -20.05 5.57 11.14
N PRO A 116 -20.77 4.44 10.99
CA PRO A 116 -20.26 3.18 11.52
C PRO A 116 -18.94 2.83 10.84
N GLY A 117 -18.04 2.19 11.57
CA GLY A 117 -16.76 1.73 11.04
C GLY A 117 -15.98 0.93 12.05
N GLY A 118 -14.65 0.94 11.93
CA GLY A 118 -13.78 0.44 13.00
C GLY A 118 -12.58 -0.43 12.64
N GLY A 119 -12.28 -0.72 11.36
CA GLY A 119 -11.05 -1.45 11.02
C GLY A 119 -10.75 -1.51 9.52
N ASP A 120 -9.48 -1.77 9.16
CA ASP A 120 -9.06 -2.17 7.82
C ASP A 120 -9.48 -1.22 6.68
N THR A 121 -9.47 0.09 6.92
CA THR A 121 -9.96 1.03 5.90
C THR A 121 -9.14 0.93 4.60
N ASP A 122 -9.81 0.92 3.44
CA ASP A 122 -9.18 0.90 2.12
C ASP A 122 -9.83 1.93 1.18
N ILE A 123 -8.97 2.70 0.49
CA ILE A 123 -9.35 3.71 -0.50
C ILE A 123 -8.80 3.31 -1.87
N ASN A 124 -9.69 3.24 -2.86
CA ASN A 124 -9.30 3.00 -4.25
C ASN A 124 -9.99 3.98 -5.21
N PHE A 125 -9.50 4.06 -6.44
CA PHE A 125 -9.88 5.09 -7.41
C PHE A 125 -10.14 4.49 -8.79
N ASP A 126 -11.11 5.07 -9.50
CA ASP A 126 -11.18 4.90 -10.96
C ASP A 126 -10.45 6.03 -11.69
N ARG A 127 -10.34 5.93 -13.02
CA ARG A 127 -9.60 6.91 -13.82
C ARG A 127 -10.19 8.31 -13.81
N SER A 128 -11.47 8.45 -13.48
CA SER A 128 -12.12 9.75 -13.41
C SER A 128 -11.74 10.50 -12.14
N GLY A 129 -11.12 9.81 -11.17
CA GLY A 129 -10.84 10.33 -9.84
C GLY A 129 -12.01 10.13 -8.87
N LYS A 130 -13.01 9.32 -9.25
CA LYS A 130 -14.01 8.86 -8.29
C LYS A 130 -13.35 7.89 -7.32
N GLN A 131 -13.60 8.14 -6.05
CA GLN A 131 -13.10 7.39 -4.90
C GLN A 131 -14.11 6.36 -4.45
N TYR A 132 -13.57 5.22 -4.02
CA TYR A 132 -14.23 4.11 -3.39
C TYR A 132 -13.59 3.90 -2.03
N PHE A 133 -14.40 3.72 -1.01
CA PHE A 133 -13.98 3.52 0.35
C PHE A 133 -14.67 2.25 0.87
N ALA A 134 -13.91 1.39 1.53
CA ALA A 134 -14.41 0.23 2.26
C ALA A 134 -13.81 0.20 3.66
N ASP A 135 -14.62 -0.20 4.64
CA ASP A 135 -14.21 -0.19 6.04
C ASP A 135 -15.00 -1.21 6.86
N LEU A 136 -14.35 -1.79 7.86
CA LEU A 136 -14.92 -2.83 8.69
C LEU A 136 -15.82 -2.21 9.75
N ALA A 137 -17.13 -2.38 9.61
CA ALA A 137 -18.10 -1.91 10.57
C ALA A 137 -18.40 -2.99 11.62
N ALA A 138 -18.02 -2.70 12.87
CA ALA A 138 -18.35 -3.50 14.06
C ALA A 138 -17.98 -5.00 13.97
N LEU A 139 -16.89 -5.35 13.25
CA LEU A 139 -16.48 -6.75 12.97
C LEU A 139 -17.58 -7.62 12.31
N THR A 140 -18.64 -6.98 11.79
CA THR A 140 -19.87 -7.67 11.39
C THR A 140 -20.12 -7.55 9.89
N CYS A 141 -19.81 -6.39 9.32
CA CYS A 141 -20.21 -5.96 7.99
C CYS A 141 -19.24 -4.89 7.47
N LEU A 142 -19.46 -4.43 6.25
CA LEU A 142 -18.61 -3.48 5.55
C LEU A 142 -19.37 -2.17 5.33
N ARG A 143 -18.83 -1.06 5.82
CA ARG A 143 -19.21 0.25 5.33
C ARG A 143 -18.58 0.45 3.96
N THR A 144 -19.38 0.97 3.03
CA THR A 144 -18.89 1.38 1.71
C THR A 144 -19.28 2.82 1.46
N ALA A 145 -18.38 3.60 0.85
CA ALA A 145 -18.65 4.99 0.51
C ALA A 145 -18.01 5.37 -0.82
N THR A 146 -18.58 6.40 -1.47
CA THR A 146 -18.07 6.92 -2.73
C THR A 146 -18.15 8.43 -2.79
N THR A 147 -17.23 9.03 -3.55
CA THR A 147 -17.27 10.44 -3.90
C THR A 147 -16.60 10.67 -5.25
N ALA A 148 -17.24 11.45 -6.11
CA ALA A 148 -16.71 11.86 -7.41
C ALA A 148 -16.14 13.28 -7.42
N ASP A 149 -16.30 14.03 -6.32
CA ASP A 149 -15.96 15.46 -6.24
C ASP A 149 -14.96 15.76 -5.10
N GLY A 150 -14.19 14.74 -4.71
CA GLY A 150 -13.14 14.82 -3.70
C GLY A 150 -13.66 15.00 -2.28
N GLY A 151 -14.88 14.56 -1.99
CA GLY A 151 -15.42 14.52 -0.64
C GLY A 151 -16.35 15.70 -0.33
N ARG A 152 -16.89 16.36 -1.36
CA ARG A 152 -17.93 17.39 -1.20
C ARG A 152 -19.31 16.75 -1.13
N ASN A 153 -19.57 15.72 -1.92
CA ASN A 153 -20.75 14.85 -1.82
C ASN A 153 -20.29 13.41 -1.66
N VAL A 154 -20.53 12.85 -0.48
CA VAL A 154 -20.10 11.49 -0.13
C VAL A 154 -21.34 10.66 0.14
N TYR A 155 -21.53 9.65 -0.71
CA TYR A 155 -22.59 8.66 -0.56
C TYR A 155 -22.03 7.50 0.24
N GLN A 156 -22.86 6.86 1.06
CA GLN A 156 -22.45 5.68 1.80
C GLN A 156 -23.58 4.68 1.96
N SER A 157 -23.18 3.44 2.20
CA SER A 157 -24.04 2.28 2.39
C SER A 157 -23.34 1.29 3.32
N VAL A 158 -24.06 0.24 3.70
CA VAL A 158 -23.54 -0.84 4.54
C VAL A 158 -23.90 -2.17 3.91
N TYR A 159 -22.88 -2.99 3.67
CA TYR A 159 -22.96 -4.28 3.01
C TYR A 159 -22.48 -5.42 3.92
N PRO A 160 -23.09 -6.61 3.87
CA PRO A 160 -24.39 -6.91 3.27
C PRO A 160 -25.53 -6.54 4.22
N ALA A 161 -26.71 -6.27 3.66
CA ALA A 161 -27.99 -6.19 4.38
C ALA A 161 -28.02 -5.29 5.64
N GLY A 162 -27.24 -4.19 5.67
CA GLY A 162 -27.19 -3.32 6.85
C GLY A 162 -26.71 -4.02 8.13
N CYS A 163 -25.81 -5.02 7.99
CA CYS A 163 -25.22 -5.84 9.07
C CYS A 163 -26.14 -6.87 9.72
N SER A 164 -27.44 -6.91 9.39
CA SER A 164 -28.36 -7.83 10.05
C SER A 164 -28.14 -9.28 9.58
N GLY A 165 -27.87 -10.18 10.51
CA GLY A 165 -27.74 -11.63 10.24
C GLY A 165 -26.49 -12.03 9.47
N VAL A 166 -25.50 -11.13 9.39
CA VAL A 166 -24.21 -11.41 8.76
C VAL A 166 -23.30 -12.05 9.80
N PRO A 167 -22.64 -13.18 9.50
CA PRO A 167 -21.86 -13.92 10.48
C PRO A 167 -20.61 -13.18 10.96
N GLY A 168 -20.18 -12.12 10.27
CA GLY A 168 -18.95 -11.38 10.53
C GLY A 168 -18.19 -11.10 9.24
N ALA A 169 -17.41 -10.04 9.24
CA ALA A 169 -16.53 -9.67 8.14
C ALA A 169 -15.18 -9.20 8.70
N ASP A 170 -14.13 -9.29 7.89
CA ASP A 170 -12.79 -8.84 8.24
C ASP A 170 -11.97 -8.63 6.95
N ARG A 171 -10.90 -7.83 6.99
CA ARG A 171 -9.92 -7.71 5.88
C ARG A 171 -10.54 -7.37 4.52
N GLN A 172 -11.27 -6.27 4.43
CA GLN A 172 -11.89 -5.85 3.18
C GLN A 172 -10.96 -5.05 2.28
N TRP A 173 -10.87 -5.42 1.00
CA TRP A 173 -9.95 -4.77 0.06
C TRP A 173 -10.56 -4.60 -1.33
N LEU A 174 -10.39 -3.41 -1.90
CA LEU A 174 -10.92 -2.98 -3.17
C LEU A 174 -9.94 -3.29 -4.32
N ALA A 175 -10.50 -3.73 -5.45
CA ALA A 175 -9.77 -3.82 -6.71
C ALA A 175 -10.62 -3.25 -7.86
N VAL A 176 -10.14 -2.19 -8.51
CA VAL A 176 -10.90 -1.46 -9.53
C VAL A 176 -10.44 -1.84 -10.94
N TYR A 177 -11.32 -2.51 -11.71
CA TYR A 177 -11.12 -2.72 -13.14
C TYR A 177 -11.68 -1.54 -13.93
N ASP A 178 -10.77 -0.71 -14.42
CA ASP A 178 -11.10 0.43 -15.24
C ASP A 178 -9.94 0.62 -16.23
N PRO A 179 -9.89 -0.09 -17.38
CA PRO A 179 -8.80 0.00 -18.37
C PRO A 179 -8.86 1.25 -19.25
N ALA A 180 -7.70 1.85 -19.54
CA ALA A 180 -7.62 3.14 -20.26
C ALA A 180 -8.29 3.10 -21.64
N PRO A 181 -8.90 4.22 -22.11
CA PRO A 181 -9.39 4.31 -23.47
C PRO A 181 -8.28 3.94 -24.47
N GLY A 182 -8.60 3.02 -25.39
CA GLY A 182 -7.63 2.53 -26.38
C GLY A 182 -6.68 1.42 -25.88
N LEU A 183 -6.66 1.11 -24.58
CA LEU A 183 -5.94 -0.08 -24.09
C LEU A 183 -6.58 -1.34 -24.67
N LYS A 184 -5.79 -2.15 -25.37
CA LYS A 184 -6.25 -3.45 -25.87
C LYS A 184 -6.34 -4.42 -24.70
N THR A 185 -7.56 -4.72 -24.27
CA THR A 185 -7.83 -5.67 -23.18
C THR A 185 -8.08 -7.07 -23.71
N THR A 186 -7.55 -8.08 -23.04
CA THR A 186 -7.90 -9.50 -23.25
C THR A 186 -8.96 -10.01 -22.27
N SER A 187 -9.44 -9.17 -21.35
CA SER A 187 -10.51 -9.53 -20.42
C SER A 187 -11.76 -10.02 -21.14
N ALA A 188 -12.36 -11.10 -20.64
CA ALA A 188 -13.65 -11.60 -21.12
C ALA A 188 -14.79 -10.63 -20.76
N TYR A 189 -14.65 -9.88 -19.66
CA TYR A 189 -15.63 -8.89 -19.24
C TYR A 189 -15.68 -7.71 -20.20
N LYS A 190 -16.84 -7.52 -20.86
CA LYS A 190 -17.13 -6.40 -21.76
C LYS A 190 -18.25 -5.48 -21.25
N GLY A 191 -18.73 -5.73 -20.02
CA GLY A 191 -19.79 -4.95 -19.39
C GLY A 191 -19.36 -3.53 -18.98
N PRO A 192 -20.22 -2.82 -18.25
CA PRO A 192 -19.94 -1.45 -17.87
C PRO A 192 -18.70 -1.30 -16.99
N LYS A 193 -17.99 -0.20 -17.21
CA LYS A 193 -16.82 0.21 -16.42
C LYS A 193 -17.10 1.53 -15.70
N PRO A 194 -16.47 1.78 -14.54
CA PRO A 194 -15.58 0.86 -13.80
C PRO A 194 -16.34 -0.36 -13.27
N LEU A 195 -15.63 -1.49 -13.15
CA LEU A 195 -16.08 -2.68 -12.42
C LEU A 195 -15.24 -2.76 -11.15
N ILE A 196 -15.90 -2.60 -10.00
CA ILE A 196 -15.27 -2.56 -8.69
C ILE A 196 -15.45 -3.93 -8.07
N TYR A 197 -14.35 -4.58 -7.70
CA TYR A 197 -14.37 -5.73 -6.83
C TYR A 197 -14.08 -5.30 -5.39
N LEU A 198 -14.71 -5.98 -4.44
CA LEU A 198 -14.38 -5.92 -3.02
C LEU A 198 -14.18 -7.36 -2.55
N ALA A 199 -13.00 -7.68 -2.05
CA ALA A 199 -12.72 -8.89 -1.32
C ALA A 199 -12.98 -8.64 0.17
N TYR A 200 -13.42 -9.65 0.91
CA TYR A 200 -13.44 -9.62 2.38
C TYR A 200 -13.44 -11.06 2.92
N ASN A 201 -12.94 -11.24 4.13
CA ASN A 201 -13.03 -12.51 4.83
C ASN A 201 -14.37 -12.60 5.57
N ASN A 202 -15.21 -13.59 5.23
CA ASN A 202 -16.37 -13.93 6.04
C ASN A 202 -15.92 -14.89 7.15
N ILE A 203 -16.16 -14.55 8.41
CA ILE A 203 -15.60 -15.33 9.54
C ILE A 203 -16.14 -16.76 9.65
N THR A 204 -17.19 -17.12 8.91
CA THR A 204 -17.73 -18.49 8.84
C THR A 204 -17.40 -19.19 7.53
N SER A 205 -17.37 -18.46 6.42
CA SER A 205 -17.26 -19.05 5.08
C SER A 205 -15.97 -18.70 4.36
N GLY A 206 -15.01 -18.03 4.97
CA GLY A 206 -13.74 -17.62 4.35
C GLY A 206 -13.88 -16.49 3.33
N THR A 207 -12.85 -16.27 2.52
CA THR A 207 -12.78 -15.20 1.51
C THR A 207 -14.00 -15.16 0.61
N GLN A 208 -14.59 -13.98 0.48
CA GLN A 208 -15.68 -13.67 -0.45
C GLN A 208 -15.23 -12.57 -1.40
N TRP A 209 -15.59 -12.71 -2.68
CA TRP A 209 -15.45 -11.64 -3.65
C TRP A 209 -16.84 -11.18 -4.09
N ILE A 210 -17.04 -9.87 -4.06
CA ILE A 210 -18.25 -9.21 -4.53
C ILE A 210 -17.89 -8.14 -5.54
N LYS A 211 -18.84 -7.75 -6.39
CA LYS A 211 -18.63 -6.77 -7.45
C LYS A 211 -19.74 -5.73 -7.56
N SER A 212 -19.37 -4.55 -8.04
CA SER A 212 -20.25 -3.42 -8.30
C SER A 212 -19.88 -2.76 -9.64
N ASN A 213 -20.89 -2.32 -10.38
CA ASN A 213 -20.78 -1.54 -11.61
C ASN A 213 -22.12 -0.79 -11.78
N ARG A 214 -22.26 0.04 -12.83
CA ARG A 214 -23.49 0.84 -13.02
C ARG A 214 -24.78 0.02 -13.18
N ASP A 215 -24.69 -1.27 -13.54
CA ASP A 215 -25.85 -2.15 -13.68
C ASP A 215 -26.21 -2.81 -12.35
N VAL A 216 -25.22 -3.07 -11.49
CA VAL A 216 -25.40 -3.64 -10.14
C VAL A 216 -25.84 -2.58 -9.14
N ASP A 217 -25.30 -1.37 -9.29
CA ASP A 217 -25.50 -0.25 -8.38
C ASP A 217 -25.93 0.99 -9.18
N PRO A 218 -27.22 1.06 -9.56
CA PRO A 218 -27.78 2.18 -10.30
C PRO A 218 -28.16 3.37 -9.40
N LEU A 219 -27.91 3.28 -8.09
CA LEU A 219 -28.32 4.31 -7.13
C LEU A 219 -27.48 5.59 -7.30
N PRO A 220 -28.00 6.77 -6.90
CA PRO A 220 -27.19 7.98 -6.79
C PRO A 220 -25.92 7.73 -5.97
N GLY A 221 -24.77 8.15 -6.50
CA GLY A 221 -23.46 7.85 -5.91
C GLY A 221 -22.84 6.52 -6.33
N GLY A 222 -23.62 5.61 -6.90
CA GLY A 222 -23.14 4.37 -7.51
C GLY A 222 -22.28 4.60 -8.75
N PRO A 223 -21.51 3.59 -9.20
CA PRO A 223 -21.30 2.30 -8.52
C PRO A 223 -20.39 2.44 -7.29
N GLY A 224 -20.38 1.41 -6.43
CA GLY A 224 -19.46 1.26 -5.30
C GLY A 224 -20.12 1.25 -3.92
N LEU A 225 -21.45 1.33 -3.84
CA LEU A 225 -22.25 1.35 -2.60
C LEU A 225 -23.02 0.05 -2.38
N THR A 226 -23.46 -0.58 -3.47
CA THR A 226 -24.10 -1.89 -3.44
C THR A 226 -23.35 -2.88 -4.30
N TYR A 227 -23.32 -4.13 -3.86
CA TYR A 227 -22.53 -5.19 -4.46
C TYR A 227 -23.38 -6.45 -4.60
N LYS A 228 -22.95 -7.33 -5.51
CA LYS A 228 -23.42 -8.71 -5.61
C LYS A 228 -22.24 -9.68 -5.61
N ALA A 229 -22.49 -10.95 -5.35
CA ALA A 229 -21.46 -11.99 -5.43
C ALA A 229 -20.70 -11.94 -6.77
N ALA A 230 -19.38 -12.15 -6.68
CA ALA A 230 -18.47 -12.21 -7.82
C ALA A 230 -17.71 -13.54 -7.88
N THR A 231 -17.54 -14.26 -6.77
CA THR A 231 -16.95 -15.59 -6.80
C THR A 231 -17.87 -16.57 -7.54
N LYS A 232 -17.32 -17.29 -8.53
CA LYS A 232 -18.01 -18.41 -9.17
C LYS A 232 -17.87 -19.66 -8.30
N GLY A 233 -18.93 -20.47 -8.20
CA GLY A 233 -18.91 -21.76 -7.49
C GLY A 233 -19.15 -21.66 -5.98
N THR A 234 -19.72 -20.56 -5.51
CA THR A 234 -20.12 -20.36 -4.09
C THR A 234 -21.23 -21.32 -3.64
N ASP A 235 -21.75 -22.15 -4.53
CA ASP A 235 -22.72 -23.22 -4.27
C ASP A 235 -22.06 -24.56 -3.92
N SER A 236 -20.74 -24.70 -4.11
CA SER A 236 -19.99 -25.90 -3.70
C SER A 236 -19.91 -25.97 -2.18
N ILE A 237 -20.59 -26.96 -1.58
CA ILE A 237 -20.62 -27.18 -0.13
C ILE A 237 -19.30 -27.83 0.31
N CYS A 238 -18.41 -27.03 0.90
CA CYS A 238 -17.14 -27.49 1.46
C CYS A 238 -17.37 -28.34 2.71
N VAL A 239 -18.10 -27.79 3.69
CA VAL A 239 -18.53 -28.52 4.89
C VAL A 239 -20.05 -28.43 5.00
N PRO A 240 -20.78 -29.56 4.99
CA PRO A 240 -22.24 -29.57 5.05
C PRO A 240 -22.81 -28.73 6.18
N ASN A 241 -23.69 -27.77 5.84
CA ASN A 241 -24.34 -26.82 6.76
C ASN A 241 -23.40 -25.86 7.50
N VAL A 242 -22.11 -25.80 7.13
CA VAL A 242 -21.11 -24.95 7.80
C VAL A 242 -20.52 -23.94 6.82
N SER A 243 -19.98 -24.41 5.68
CA SER A 243 -19.27 -23.53 4.75
C SER A 243 -19.39 -23.97 3.30
N PHE A 244 -19.22 -22.99 2.42
CA PHE A 244 -19.10 -23.18 0.98
C PHE A 244 -17.65 -22.94 0.56
N TYR A 245 -17.33 -23.27 -0.69
CA TYR A 245 -16.05 -22.93 -1.29
C TYR A 245 -15.73 -21.45 -1.13
N ALA A 246 -14.49 -21.19 -0.71
CA ALA A 246 -13.90 -19.87 -0.59
C ALA A 246 -12.52 -19.89 -1.24
N PRO A 247 -12.21 -18.97 -2.16
CA PRO A 247 -10.89 -18.91 -2.75
C PRO A 247 -9.83 -18.60 -1.69
N PHE A 248 -8.68 -19.26 -1.80
CA PHE A 248 -7.50 -18.96 -1.01
C PHE A 248 -7.07 -17.49 -1.18
N GLY A 249 -6.65 -16.85 -0.08
CA GLY A 249 -6.06 -15.50 -0.10
C GLY A 249 -6.69 -14.45 0.83
N ALA A 250 -7.43 -14.85 1.88
CA ALA A 250 -8.16 -13.94 2.78
C ALA A 250 -7.30 -12.83 3.41
N ASP A 251 -6.02 -13.14 3.67
CA ASP A 251 -5.08 -12.24 4.38
C ASP A 251 -4.28 -11.31 3.43
N GLY A 252 -4.50 -11.41 2.12
CA GLY A 252 -3.72 -10.70 1.12
C GLY A 252 -4.38 -9.45 0.57
N TYR A 253 -3.68 -8.31 0.59
CA TYR A 253 -4.08 -7.11 -0.15
C TYR A 253 -4.01 -7.38 -1.66
N PRO A 254 -5.15 -7.33 -2.39
CA PRO A 254 -5.23 -7.80 -3.74
C PRO A 254 -4.70 -6.79 -4.77
N GLN A 255 -4.47 -7.27 -5.98
CA GLN A 255 -4.22 -6.43 -7.16
C GLN A 255 -5.06 -6.86 -8.36
N ILE A 256 -5.14 -5.99 -9.38
CA ILE A 256 -5.86 -6.27 -10.62
C ILE A 256 -5.11 -5.81 -11.87
N ASP A 257 -5.01 -6.69 -12.88
CA ASP A 257 -4.38 -6.36 -14.16
C ASP A 257 -5.40 -5.69 -15.10
N GLN A 258 -5.13 -4.45 -15.50
CA GLN A 258 -6.02 -3.69 -16.38
C GLN A 258 -6.14 -4.28 -17.80
N VAL A 259 -5.20 -5.13 -18.24
CA VAL A 259 -5.28 -5.78 -19.55
C VAL A 259 -6.22 -6.99 -19.54
N THR A 260 -6.05 -7.89 -18.57
CA THR A 260 -6.78 -9.17 -18.49
C THR A 260 -8.02 -9.12 -17.59
N GLY A 261 -8.10 -8.15 -16.69
CA GLY A 261 -9.09 -8.09 -15.62
C GLY A 261 -8.91 -9.16 -14.54
N LYS A 262 -7.80 -9.91 -14.57
CA LYS A 262 -7.48 -10.89 -13.53
C LYS A 262 -7.19 -10.19 -12.21
N VAL A 263 -7.72 -10.73 -11.11
CA VAL A 263 -7.39 -10.32 -9.75
C VAL A 263 -6.39 -11.29 -9.14
N PHE A 264 -5.59 -10.79 -8.22
CA PHE A 264 -4.47 -11.51 -7.59
C PHE A 264 -4.58 -11.37 -6.08
N GLN A 265 -4.43 -12.48 -5.35
CA GLN A 265 -4.25 -12.49 -3.90
C GLN A 265 -3.10 -13.42 -3.55
N ALA A 266 -2.21 -12.96 -2.68
CA ALA A 266 -1.15 -13.76 -2.10
C ALA A 266 -1.42 -13.92 -0.61
N ALA A 267 -1.13 -15.10 -0.05
CA ALA A 267 -1.19 -15.35 1.37
C ALA A 267 -0.30 -16.54 1.73
N GLY A 268 0.05 -16.66 2.99
CA GLY A 268 0.77 -17.78 3.55
C GLY A 268 -0.08 -19.04 3.67
N PHE A 269 0.62 -20.16 3.61
CA PHE A 269 0.06 -21.48 3.68
C PHE A 269 0.94 -22.35 4.59
N HIS A 270 0.33 -23.01 5.56
CA HIS A 270 1.01 -23.95 6.45
C HIS A 270 1.02 -25.34 5.82
N ASN A 271 2.22 -25.86 5.57
CA ASN A 271 2.44 -27.15 4.94
C ASN A 271 2.33 -28.29 5.97
N ASP A 272 2.00 -29.49 5.50
CA ASP A 272 1.88 -30.70 6.34
C ASP A 272 3.20 -31.09 7.02
N ASP A 273 4.34 -30.67 6.46
CA ASP A 273 5.67 -30.90 7.03
C ASP A 273 6.07 -29.87 8.11
N GLY A 274 5.18 -28.93 8.44
CA GLY A 274 5.39 -27.88 9.43
C GLY A 274 6.11 -26.64 8.91
N THR A 275 6.52 -26.62 7.64
CA THR A 275 7.03 -25.41 6.98
C THR A 275 5.88 -24.53 6.48
N TYR A 276 6.21 -23.38 5.93
CA TYR A 276 5.26 -22.48 5.30
C TYR A 276 5.63 -22.15 3.87
N SER A 277 4.63 -21.79 3.08
CA SER A 277 4.77 -21.29 1.72
C SER A 277 4.00 -19.98 1.58
N MET A 278 4.49 -19.08 0.72
CA MET A 278 3.72 -17.94 0.22
C MET A 278 3.13 -18.35 -1.13
N LEU A 279 1.80 -18.34 -1.24
CA LEU A 279 1.07 -18.81 -2.43
C LEU A 279 0.26 -17.69 -3.06
N LEU A 280 0.11 -17.75 -4.39
CA LEU A 280 -0.70 -16.83 -5.19
C LEU A 280 -1.93 -17.56 -5.75
N ASN A 281 -3.09 -16.94 -5.60
CA ASN A 281 -4.32 -17.30 -6.29
C ASN A 281 -4.68 -16.23 -7.34
N ILE A 282 -5.20 -16.67 -8.50
CA ILE A 282 -5.57 -15.78 -9.61
C ILE A 282 -7.05 -15.96 -9.96
N GLY A 283 -7.85 -14.94 -9.69
CA GLY A 283 -9.25 -14.88 -10.11
C GLY A 283 -9.37 -14.39 -11.56
N THR A 284 -9.91 -15.21 -12.45
CA THR A 284 -10.12 -14.85 -13.86
C THR A 284 -11.57 -14.47 -14.12
N PRO A 285 -11.87 -13.26 -14.62
CA PRO A 285 -13.24 -12.84 -14.89
C PRO A 285 -13.80 -13.52 -16.14
N ASP A 286 -15.07 -13.90 -16.10
CA ASP A 286 -15.85 -14.26 -17.27
C ASP A 286 -16.54 -13.02 -17.91
N ALA A 287 -17.45 -13.25 -18.86
CA ALA A 287 -18.15 -12.17 -19.57
C ALA A 287 -19.08 -11.33 -18.65
N SER A 288 -19.56 -11.91 -17.55
CA SER A 288 -20.37 -11.23 -16.53
C SER A 288 -19.48 -10.49 -15.51
N GLY A 289 -18.18 -10.82 -15.48
CA GLY A 289 -17.23 -10.38 -14.47
C GLY A 289 -17.24 -11.27 -13.22
N ASP A 290 -17.83 -12.47 -13.27
CA ASP A 290 -17.67 -13.45 -12.19
C ASP A 290 -16.27 -14.07 -12.27
N LEU A 291 -15.63 -14.21 -11.12
CA LEU A 291 -14.26 -14.66 -10.95
C LEU A 291 -14.21 -16.17 -10.75
N ARG A 292 -13.45 -16.85 -11.61
CA ARG A 292 -13.02 -18.23 -11.38
C ARG A 292 -11.56 -18.24 -10.95
N PHE A 293 -11.30 -18.69 -9.73
CA PHE A 293 -9.96 -18.79 -9.15
C PHE A 293 -9.25 -20.08 -9.57
N LEU A 294 -7.94 -20.15 -9.34
CA LEU A 294 -7.11 -21.31 -9.73
C LEU A 294 -7.49 -22.55 -8.92
N ASP A 295 -7.76 -22.35 -7.63
CA ASP A 295 -8.20 -23.39 -6.68
C ASP A 295 -9.69 -23.73 -6.80
N TYR A 296 -10.37 -23.30 -7.87
CA TYR A 296 -11.79 -23.59 -8.07
C TYR A 296 -12.07 -25.10 -7.98
N PRO A 297 -13.08 -25.54 -7.20
CA PRO A 297 -13.43 -26.94 -7.00
C PRO A 297 -13.59 -27.74 -8.30
N GLN A 298 -12.83 -28.81 -8.43
CA GLN A 298 -13.05 -29.85 -9.44
C GLN A 298 -13.36 -31.19 -8.80
N ASN A 299 -12.54 -31.58 -7.82
CA ASN A 299 -12.66 -32.83 -7.06
C ASN A 299 -12.86 -32.59 -5.56
N ASP A 300 -12.21 -31.55 -5.01
CA ASP A 300 -12.39 -31.12 -3.62
C ASP A 300 -13.41 -29.97 -3.56
N PRO A 301 -14.54 -30.13 -2.85
CA PRO A 301 -15.54 -29.08 -2.73
C PRO A 301 -15.05 -27.83 -1.97
N CYS A 302 -13.96 -27.93 -1.21
CA CYS A 302 -13.29 -26.84 -0.50
C CYS A 302 -12.24 -26.10 -1.35
N GLY A 303 -11.95 -26.57 -2.56
CA GLY A 303 -10.96 -26.00 -3.46
C GLY A 303 -9.68 -26.82 -3.58
N ASP A 304 -9.01 -26.72 -4.73
CA ASP A 304 -7.83 -27.51 -5.09
C ASP A 304 -6.55 -26.68 -4.92
N LYS A 305 -5.92 -26.79 -3.74
CA LYS A 305 -4.74 -25.99 -3.37
C LYS A 305 -3.50 -26.31 -4.21
N ASP A 306 -3.44 -27.49 -4.84
CA ASP A 306 -2.33 -27.89 -5.73
C ASP A 306 -2.30 -27.05 -7.03
N LYS A 307 -3.33 -26.25 -7.29
CA LYS A 307 -3.40 -25.32 -8.42
C LYS A 307 -2.86 -23.92 -8.11
N LEU A 308 -2.56 -23.64 -6.84
CA LEU A 308 -2.00 -22.37 -6.44
C LEU A 308 -0.56 -22.23 -6.93
N ILE A 309 -0.14 -21.00 -7.17
CA ILE A 309 1.20 -20.69 -7.66
C ILE A 309 2.11 -20.45 -6.45
N HIS A 310 3.23 -21.13 -6.40
CA HIS A 310 4.22 -20.96 -5.34
C HIS A 310 5.07 -19.71 -5.60
N ILE A 311 5.03 -18.74 -4.67
CA ILE A 311 5.89 -17.55 -4.68
C ILE A 311 7.20 -17.86 -3.95
N ALA A 312 7.10 -18.47 -2.76
CA ALA A 312 8.24 -18.87 -1.95
C ALA A 312 7.86 -20.08 -1.09
N ASP A 313 8.80 -21.02 -0.93
CA ASP A 313 8.59 -22.27 -0.21
C ASP A 313 9.61 -22.48 0.92
N ASN A 314 9.36 -23.49 1.74
CA ASN A 314 10.23 -23.93 2.82
C ASN A 314 10.55 -22.76 3.78
N LEU A 315 9.56 -21.92 4.03
CA LEU A 315 9.68 -20.81 4.97
C LEU A 315 9.60 -21.37 6.39
N LYS A 316 10.53 -20.93 7.23
CA LYS A 316 10.62 -21.37 8.63
C LYS A 316 9.41 -20.91 9.45
N TRP A 317 8.86 -19.76 9.09
CA TRP A 317 7.77 -19.09 9.81
C TRP A 317 6.67 -18.65 8.83
N PRO A 318 5.46 -18.38 9.32
CA PRO A 318 4.38 -17.84 8.51
C PRO A 318 4.81 -16.57 7.79
N PRO A 319 4.50 -16.43 6.49
CA PRO A 319 4.86 -15.26 5.72
C PRO A 319 3.76 -14.19 5.72
N ASP A 320 2.93 -14.10 6.76
CA ASP A 320 1.96 -13.01 6.93
C ASP A 320 1.92 -12.65 8.42
N THR A 321 2.67 -11.62 8.83
CA THR A 321 2.36 -10.95 10.10
C THR A 321 1.14 -10.08 9.84
N LEU A 322 -0.02 -10.72 9.91
CA LEU A 322 -1.36 -10.22 9.58
C LEU A 322 -1.65 -10.06 8.09
N PHE A 323 -0.70 -9.52 7.31
CA PHE A 323 -0.90 -9.25 5.88
C PHE A 323 0.29 -9.60 4.99
N SER A 324 -0.03 -9.91 3.74
CA SER A 324 0.89 -9.79 2.61
C SER A 324 0.31 -8.86 1.54
N VAL A 325 1.17 -8.09 0.89
CA VAL A 325 0.73 -6.98 0.02
C VAL A 325 1.26 -7.16 -1.38
N LEU A 326 0.36 -7.19 -2.35
CA LEU A 326 0.68 -7.17 -3.77
C LEU A 326 0.63 -5.74 -4.31
N SER A 327 1.53 -5.42 -5.24
CA SER A 327 1.42 -4.25 -6.11
C SER A 327 1.81 -4.59 -7.55
N MET A 328 1.18 -3.94 -8.52
CA MET A 328 1.48 -4.11 -9.95
C MET A 328 2.14 -2.87 -10.54
N ASP A 329 3.23 -3.07 -11.29
CA ASP A 329 3.88 -1.99 -12.04
C ASP A 329 3.22 -1.75 -13.41
N SER A 330 3.63 -0.66 -14.07
CA SER A 330 3.15 -0.26 -15.40
C SER A 330 3.50 -1.23 -16.54
N ALA A 331 4.46 -2.13 -16.35
CA ALA A 331 4.79 -3.22 -17.28
C ALA A 331 4.07 -4.53 -16.93
N ARG A 332 3.13 -4.50 -15.97
CA ARG A 332 2.34 -5.65 -15.51
C ARG A 332 3.20 -6.70 -14.83
N ASN A 333 4.30 -6.30 -14.22
CA ASN A 333 4.98 -7.15 -13.23
C ASN A 333 4.27 -7.00 -11.90
N LEU A 334 4.02 -8.13 -11.25
CA LEU A 334 3.46 -8.22 -9.92
C LEU A 334 4.62 -8.36 -8.94
N VAL A 335 4.61 -7.55 -7.88
CA VAL A 335 5.57 -7.61 -6.79
C VAL A 335 4.80 -7.85 -5.50
N VAL A 336 5.29 -8.75 -4.66
CA VAL A 336 4.73 -9.03 -3.34
C VAL A 336 5.74 -8.66 -2.27
N VAL A 337 5.26 -8.09 -1.17
CA VAL A 337 6.04 -7.94 0.07
C VAL A 337 5.38 -8.71 1.19
N TRP A 338 6.20 -9.25 2.07
CA TRP A 338 5.77 -9.88 3.30
C TRP A 338 6.87 -9.84 4.35
N ASN A 339 6.54 -10.08 5.61
CA ASN A 339 7.53 -10.35 6.65
C ASN A 339 7.27 -11.73 7.24
N LEU A 340 8.33 -12.35 7.76
CA LEU A 340 8.19 -13.62 8.47
C LEU A 340 7.74 -13.33 9.90
N GLY A 341 6.65 -13.96 10.33
CA GLY A 341 6.15 -13.77 11.67
C GLY A 341 4.74 -14.29 11.86
N ASP A 342 4.48 -14.75 13.06
CA ASP A 342 3.14 -15.01 13.60
C ASP A 342 3.22 -14.77 15.11
N SER A 343 2.30 -13.96 15.60
CA SER A 343 2.19 -13.57 17.00
C SER A 343 1.84 -14.74 17.92
N ALA A 344 1.25 -15.82 17.40
CA ALA A 344 0.96 -17.04 18.15
C ALA A 344 2.13 -18.03 18.24
N LYS A 345 3.24 -17.80 17.51
CA LYS A 345 4.31 -18.79 17.31
C LYS A 345 5.63 -18.46 18.00
N ASN A 346 5.71 -17.38 18.79
CA ASN A 346 6.95 -16.93 19.45
C ASN A 346 8.14 -16.84 18.48
N VAL A 347 7.92 -16.24 17.31
CA VAL A 347 8.95 -16.10 16.27
C VAL A 347 10.12 -15.27 16.81
N PRO A 348 11.37 -15.79 16.75
CA PRO A 348 12.55 -15.06 17.21
C PRO A 348 12.64 -13.68 16.54
N PRO A 349 12.97 -12.61 17.27
CA PRO A 349 12.99 -11.26 16.71
C PRO A 349 13.92 -11.12 15.49
N GLU A 350 15.06 -11.80 15.47
CA GLU A 350 16.00 -11.80 14.34
C GLU A 350 15.42 -12.42 13.05
N ASP A 351 14.44 -13.31 13.17
CA ASP A 351 13.81 -13.95 12.02
C ASP A 351 12.69 -13.09 11.41
N ARG A 352 12.27 -12.01 12.08
CA ARG A 352 11.21 -11.09 11.63
C ARG A 352 11.73 -10.11 10.59
N GLN A 353 12.04 -10.62 9.41
CA GLN A 353 12.60 -9.84 8.30
C GLN A 353 11.60 -9.66 7.16
N VAL A 354 11.77 -8.58 6.40
CA VAL A 354 10.91 -8.22 5.27
C VAL A 354 11.51 -8.74 3.98
N PHE A 355 10.67 -9.36 3.15
CA PHE A 355 11.05 -9.98 1.89
C PHE A 355 10.18 -9.48 0.75
N VAL A 356 10.77 -9.45 -0.45
CA VAL A 356 10.05 -9.22 -1.70
C VAL A 356 10.31 -10.33 -2.71
N SER A 357 9.36 -10.51 -3.61
CA SER A 357 9.51 -11.30 -4.82
C SER A 357 8.65 -10.71 -5.94
N ALA A 358 8.96 -11.04 -7.20
CA ALA A 358 8.21 -10.54 -8.34
C ALA A 358 8.06 -11.56 -9.47
N ALA A 359 6.98 -11.40 -10.25
CA ALA A 359 6.69 -12.18 -11.45
C ALA A 359 6.14 -11.29 -12.58
N SER A 360 6.38 -11.68 -13.82
CA SER A 360 5.96 -10.90 -14.99
C SER A 360 4.70 -11.44 -15.66
N ALA A 361 3.85 -10.57 -16.20
CA ALA A 361 2.76 -10.98 -17.08
C ALA A 361 3.23 -11.81 -18.29
N ALA A 362 4.49 -11.68 -18.72
CA ALA A 362 5.06 -12.44 -19.83
C ALA A 362 5.07 -13.96 -19.59
N ASN A 363 5.11 -14.40 -18.32
CA ASN A 363 5.00 -15.81 -17.93
C ASN A 363 3.63 -16.13 -17.30
N GLY A 364 2.64 -15.25 -17.47
CA GLY A 364 1.34 -15.40 -16.82
C GLY A 364 1.38 -15.33 -15.29
N TRP A 365 2.40 -14.68 -14.71
CA TRP A 365 2.66 -14.59 -13.27
C TRP A 365 2.86 -15.94 -12.56
N THR A 366 3.34 -16.95 -13.30
CA THR A 366 3.50 -18.34 -12.79
C THR A 366 4.91 -18.67 -12.32
N SER A 367 5.90 -17.83 -12.62
CA SER A 367 7.28 -18.01 -12.17
C SER A 367 7.78 -16.73 -11.52
N TRP A 368 8.18 -16.86 -10.26
CA TRP A 368 8.59 -15.79 -9.37
C TRP A 368 10.11 -15.78 -9.18
N THR A 369 10.67 -14.61 -8.92
CA THR A 369 12.07 -14.47 -8.49
C THR A 369 12.29 -15.19 -7.16
N PRO A 370 13.53 -15.60 -6.81
CA PRO A 370 13.85 -15.95 -5.44
C PRO A 370 13.47 -14.82 -4.48
N LYS A 371 13.00 -15.14 -3.27
CA LYS A 371 12.74 -14.12 -2.25
C LYS A 371 14.02 -13.35 -1.93
N VAL A 372 13.89 -12.04 -1.75
CA VAL A 372 15.01 -11.16 -1.41
C VAL A 372 14.66 -10.41 -0.14
N GLN A 373 15.50 -10.50 0.88
CA GLN A 373 15.34 -9.71 2.09
C GLN A 373 15.61 -8.24 1.76
N VAL A 374 14.76 -7.33 2.23
CA VAL A 374 14.89 -5.87 1.99
C VAL A 374 15.22 -5.07 3.25
N SER A 375 14.97 -5.65 4.43
CA SER A 375 15.46 -5.16 5.73
C SER A 375 16.91 -5.59 5.97
N ASP A 376 17.66 -4.85 6.78
CA ASP A 376 19.05 -5.17 7.12
C ASP A 376 19.21 -6.05 8.37
N GLY A 377 18.21 -6.07 9.27
CA GLY A 377 18.21 -6.90 10.47
C GLY A 377 19.21 -6.44 11.54
N LEU A 378 19.60 -5.17 11.56
CA LEU A 378 20.65 -4.64 12.43
C LEU A 378 20.12 -3.69 13.51
N THR A 379 20.58 -3.87 14.74
CA THR A 379 20.31 -2.95 15.85
C THR A 379 20.95 -1.57 15.63
N SER A 380 22.06 -1.51 14.89
CA SER A 380 22.79 -0.25 14.64
C SER A 380 22.04 0.74 13.75
N THR A 381 21.16 0.24 12.88
CA THR A 381 20.32 1.05 11.99
C THR A 381 18.92 1.26 12.55
N GLY A 382 18.52 0.45 13.54
CA GLY A 382 17.18 0.47 14.14
C GLY A 382 16.18 -0.45 13.44
N ASP A 383 16.66 -1.44 12.68
CA ASP A 383 15.91 -2.27 11.73
C ASP A 383 16.01 -3.78 12.08
N TYR A 384 16.12 -4.10 13.38
CA TYR A 384 16.44 -5.46 13.84
C TYR A 384 15.30 -6.45 13.66
N ALA A 385 14.10 -6.08 14.12
CA ALA A 385 12.87 -6.88 13.95
C ALA A 385 11.80 -6.01 13.29
N ASN A 386 11.10 -6.59 12.32
CA ASN A 386 10.29 -5.82 11.37
C ASN A 386 8.87 -6.36 11.25
N VAL A 387 7.90 -5.44 11.18
CA VAL A 387 6.47 -5.75 11.13
C VAL A 387 5.73 -4.86 10.14
N PHE A 388 4.54 -5.31 9.75
CA PHE A 388 3.56 -4.57 8.96
C PHE A 388 4.10 -4.01 7.64
N PRO A 389 4.69 -4.84 6.77
CA PRO A 389 5.23 -4.35 5.52
C PRO A 389 4.12 -3.97 4.52
N TRP A 390 4.37 -2.93 3.73
CA TRP A 390 3.54 -2.53 2.59
C TRP A 390 4.41 -2.26 1.36
N ILE A 391 3.83 -2.28 0.17
CA ILE A 391 4.59 -2.04 -1.08
C ILE A 391 3.79 -1.26 -2.10
N LYS A 392 4.48 -0.37 -2.82
CA LYS A 392 3.97 0.23 -4.05
C LYS A 392 4.92 -0.03 -5.19
N ALA A 393 4.38 -0.46 -6.33
CA ALA A 393 5.08 -0.58 -7.60
C ALA A 393 4.68 0.56 -8.54
N GLY A 394 5.59 0.97 -9.42
CA GLY A 394 5.36 2.11 -10.33
C GLY A 394 5.84 1.83 -11.74
N GLY A 395 7.04 2.31 -12.08
CA GLY A 395 7.69 2.03 -13.36
C GLY A 395 8.12 0.56 -13.49
N PRO A 396 8.44 0.08 -14.71
CA PRO A 396 8.82 -1.30 -14.95
C PRO A 396 9.97 -1.75 -14.04
N GLY A 397 9.74 -2.80 -13.26
CA GLY A 397 10.71 -3.42 -12.34
C GLY A 397 11.00 -2.61 -11.08
N ARG A 398 10.28 -1.53 -10.79
CA ARG A 398 10.54 -0.65 -9.64
C ARG A 398 9.42 -0.71 -8.62
N ALA A 399 9.79 -0.93 -7.36
CA ALA A 399 8.87 -0.89 -6.23
C ALA A 399 9.55 -0.36 -4.98
N ASP A 400 8.80 0.30 -4.12
CA ASP A 400 9.22 0.77 -2.80
C ASP A 400 8.48 -0.07 -1.75
N ALA A 401 9.23 -0.85 -0.97
CA ALA A 401 8.73 -1.62 0.16
C ALA A 401 8.98 -0.85 1.45
N VAL A 402 7.98 -0.74 2.33
CA VAL A 402 8.06 -0.03 3.62
C VAL A 402 7.67 -0.96 4.76
N TRP A 403 8.17 -0.71 5.96
CA TRP A 403 7.79 -1.44 7.17
C TRP A 403 8.13 -0.63 8.44
N TYR A 404 7.60 -1.08 9.58
CA TYR A 404 8.05 -0.62 10.90
C TYR A 404 9.19 -1.52 11.39
N GLY A 405 10.31 -0.90 11.77
CA GLY A 405 11.48 -1.60 12.31
C GLY A 405 11.85 -1.11 13.71
N GLN A 406 12.17 -2.05 14.61
CA GLN A 406 12.64 -1.76 15.98
C GLN A 406 14.15 -1.90 16.14
N ASP A 407 14.72 -1.18 17.12
CA ASP A 407 16.16 -1.15 17.40
C ASP A 407 16.68 -2.28 18.31
N LEU A 408 15.82 -2.92 19.11
CA LEU A 408 16.24 -3.90 20.11
C LEU A 408 16.01 -5.37 19.67
N PRO A 409 16.83 -6.31 20.17
CA PRO A 409 16.66 -7.74 19.91
C PRO A 409 15.68 -8.40 20.88
N VAL A 410 14.45 -7.91 20.90
CA VAL A 410 13.38 -8.32 21.82
C VAL A 410 12.10 -8.59 21.05
N ASP A 411 11.20 -9.38 21.64
CA ASP A 411 9.88 -9.62 21.01
C ASP A 411 9.16 -8.28 20.81
N PRO A 412 8.63 -7.99 19.60
CA PRO A 412 7.83 -6.80 19.34
C PRO A 412 6.75 -6.50 20.38
N SER A 413 6.11 -7.53 20.93
CA SER A 413 5.05 -7.41 21.92
C SER A 413 5.56 -7.40 23.38
N SER A 414 6.88 -7.33 23.59
CA SER A 414 7.47 -7.19 24.93
C SER A 414 7.66 -5.73 25.32
N HIS A 415 7.43 -5.40 26.59
CA HIS A 415 7.56 -4.04 27.11
C HIS A 415 9.03 -3.74 27.48
N SER A 416 9.89 -3.63 26.46
CA SER A 416 11.35 -3.56 26.63
C SER A 416 11.95 -2.16 26.33
N GLY A 417 11.10 -1.18 26.01
CA GLY A 417 11.54 0.20 25.70
C GLY A 417 12.18 0.34 24.32
N GLN A 418 11.89 -0.59 23.40
CA GLN A 418 12.32 -0.53 22.01
C GLN A 418 11.77 0.70 21.30
N LYS A 419 12.50 1.17 20.29
CA LYS A 419 12.21 2.36 19.50
C LYS A 419 11.95 1.93 18.07
N TRP A 420 10.91 2.50 17.48
CA TRP A 420 10.44 2.11 16.17
C TRP A 420 10.58 3.25 15.16
N ASN A 421 10.96 2.91 13.94
CA ASN A 421 11.06 3.83 12.81
C ASN A 421 10.35 3.24 11.60
N VAL A 422 9.97 4.09 10.65
CA VAL A 422 9.57 3.64 9.32
C VAL A 422 10.81 3.52 8.45
N PHE A 423 10.97 2.38 7.80
CA PHE A 423 11.99 2.14 6.80
C PHE A 423 11.36 1.98 5.41
N MET A 424 12.15 2.30 4.39
CA MET A 424 11.81 2.04 2.99
C MET A 424 13.01 1.44 2.27
N SER A 425 12.78 0.40 1.48
CA SER A 425 13.76 -0.10 0.50
C SER A 425 13.21 0.07 -0.91
N GLN A 426 13.89 0.88 -1.71
CA GLN A 426 13.63 0.93 -3.14
C GLN A 426 14.28 -0.27 -3.81
N VAL A 427 13.46 -1.10 -4.44
CA VAL A 427 13.85 -2.33 -5.13
C VAL A 427 13.74 -2.13 -6.63
N VAL A 428 14.81 -2.48 -7.35
CA VAL A 428 14.87 -2.38 -8.81
C VAL A 428 15.24 -3.73 -9.41
N PHE A 429 14.22 -4.45 -9.89
CA PHE A 429 14.36 -5.70 -10.63
C PHE A 429 14.83 -5.42 -12.06
N PRO A 430 15.84 -6.16 -12.57
CA PRO A 430 16.21 -6.08 -13.97
C PRO A 430 15.04 -6.51 -14.89
N VAL A 431 14.79 -5.69 -15.91
CA VAL A 431 13.72 -5.92 -16.89
C VAL A 431 14.28 -6.10 -18.30
N ASN A 432 13.56 -6.84 -19.14
CA ASN A 432 13.84 -6.95 -20.56
C ASN A 432 13.34 -5.71 -21.34
N SER A 433 13.55 -5.68 -22.65
CA SER A 433 13.12 -4.56 -23.52
C SER A 433 11.61 -4.33 -23.57
N ALA A 434 10.80 -5.31 -23.18
CA ALA A 434 9.35 -5.20 -23.05
C ALA A 434 8.90 -4.80 -21.63
N GLY A 435 9.85 -4.54 -20.72
CA GLY A 435 9.59 -4.19 -19.32
C GLY A 435 9.32 -5.38 -18.40
N GLY A 436 9.37 -6.62 -18.89
CA GLY A 436 9.14 -7.81 -18.08
C GLY A 436 10.37 -8.18 -17.23
N ILE A 437 10.16 -8.52 -15.96
CA ILE A 437 11.24 -8.97 -15.05
C ILE A 437 11.94 -10.21 -15.60
N THR A 438 13.28 -10.23 -15.50
CA THR A 438 14.14 -11.27 -16.10
C THR A 438 14.46 -12.44 -15.18
N GLY A 439 14.14 -12.33 -13.89
CA GLY A 439 14.53 -13.32 -12.87
C GLY A 439 15.88 -13.07 -12.20
N VAL A 440 16.64 -12.08 -12.66
CA VAL A 440 17.91 -11.65 -12.03
C VAL A 440 17.63 -10.92 -10.72
N ALA A 441 18.53 -11.05 -9.75
CA ALA A 441 18.41 -10.38 -8.45
C ALA A 441 18.29 -8.85 -8.59
N PRO A 442 17.41 -8.20 -7.81
CA PRO A 442 17.25 -6.76 -7.83
C PRO A 442 18.40 -6.04 -7.13
N THR A 443 18.55 -4.74 -7.42
CA THR A 443 19.31 -3.83 -6.56
C THR A 443 18.38 -3.21 -5.52
N GLN A 444 18.93 -2.84 -4.36
CA GLN A 444 18.17 -2.28 -3.24
C GLN A 444 18.80 -0.99 -2.73
N THR A 445 17.98 -0.09 -2.20
CA THR A 445 18.44 1.11 -1.49
C THR A 445 17.56 1.30 -0.26
N LEU A 446 18.09 0.92 0.90
CA LEU A 446 17.45 1.08 2.21
C LEU A 446 17.63 2.51 2.72
N THR A 447 16.56 3.10 3.23
CA THR A 447 16.56 4.40 3.88
C THR A 447 15.60 4.41 5.07
N ARG A 448 15.96 5.16 6.12
CA ARG A 448 15.03 5.46 7.21
C ARG A 448 14.18 6.66 6.78
N VAL A 449 12.86 6.48 6.83
CA VAL A 449 11.87 7.49 6.41
C VAL A 449 11.66 8.51 7.52
N THR A 450 11.48 8.04 8.75
CA THR A 450 11.18 8.93 9.87
C THR A 450 12.40 9.74 10.31
N PRO A 451 12.23 11.04 10.64
CA PRO A 451 13.32 11.87 11.14
C PRO A 451 13.75 11.50 12.56
N HIS A 452 12.87 10.88 13.34
CA HIS A 452 13.08 10.36 14.69
C HIS A 452 12.30 9.04 14.89
N PRO A 453 12.51 8.30 16.00
CA PRO A 453 11.61 7.22 16.37
C PRO A 453 10.18 7.72 16.47
N MET A 454 9.26 7.06 15.78
CA MET A 454 7.84 7.43 15.71
C MET A 454 6.98 6.69 16.76
N HIS A 455 7.51 5.61 17.35
CA HIS A 455 6.84 4.85 18.40
C HIS A 455 7.87 4.29 19.40
N TYR A 456 7.44 4.11 20.64
CA TYR A 456 8.23 3.60 21.76
C TYR A 456 7.45 2.52 22.49
N GLY A 457 8.11 1.42 22.85
CA GLY A 457 7.49 0.32 23.58
C GLY A 457 7.02 -0.81 22.67
N ASP A 458 6.07 -1.59 23.17
CA ASP A 458 5.57 -2.80 22.52
C ASP A 458 4.55 -2.51 21.43
N VAL A 459 4.48 -3.40 20.45
CA VAL A 459 3.42 -3.46 19.44
C VAL A 459 2.76 -4.82 19.55
N CYS A 460 1.44 -4.85 19.75
CA CYS A 460 0.70 -6.10 19.78
C CYS A 460 0.43 -6.62 18.38
N LEU A 461 0.89 -7.85 18.12
CA LEU A 461 0.79 -8.48 16.79
C LEU A 461 -0.34 -9.53 16.69
N LEU A 462 -1.17 -9.67 17.73
CA LEU A 462 -2.26 -10.67 17.84
C LEU A 462 -3.56 -10.19 17.17
N GLY A 463 -3.51 -9.43 16.06
CA GLY A 463 -4.61 -8.63 15.50
C GLY A 463 -6.05 -8.99 15.93
N THR A 464 -6.91 -8.08 16.36
CA THR A 464 -8.18 -8.32 17.11
C THR A 464 -8.02 -9.06 18.46
N GLY A 465 -7.26 -10.16 18.54
CA GLY A 465 -6.91 -10.83 19.79
C GLY A 465 -6.19 -9.91 20.78
N CYS A 466 -5.50 -8.86 20.29
CA CYS A 466 -4.93 -7.79 21.10
C CYS A 466 -5.95 -7.07 22.00
N ILE A 467 -7.24 -7.03 21.63
CA ILE A 467 -8.30 -6.45 22.48
C ILE A 467 -8.45 -7.30 23.76
N THR A 468 -8.52 -8.62 23.60
CA THR A 468 -8.64 -9.56 24.74
C THR A 468 -7.35 -9.63 25.53
N ALA A 469 -6.20 -9.56 24.86
CA ALA A 469 -4.88 -9.58 25.49
C ALA A 469 -4.50 -8.23 26.11
N GLN A 470 -5.29 -7.17 25.87
CA GLN A 470 -4.99 -5.78 26.27
C GLN A 470 -3.58 -5.35 25.81
N GLY A 471 -3.24 -5.72 24.57
CA GLY A 471 -1.94 -5.40 23.98
C GLY A 471 -1.98 -4.08 23.21
N ASN A 472 -0.81 -3.43 23.08
CA ASN A 472 -0.68 -2.12 22.45
C ASN A 472 -1.15 -2.12 20.98
N ARG A 473 -2.24 -1.39 20.71
CA ARG A 473 -2.82 -1.21 19.36
C ARG A 473 -2.74 0.23 18.85
N ASN A 474 -1.81 1.05 19.34
CA ASN A 474 -1.69 2.43 18.87
C ASN A 474 -1.33 2.53 17.38
N LEU A 475 -0.55 1.57 16.87
CA LEU A 475 -0.26 1.41 15.42
C LEU A 475 -1.25 0.47 14.71
N ALA A 476 -1.99 -0.31 15.50
CA ALA A 476 -2.88 -1.37 15.04
C ALA A 476 -2.17 -2.35 14.06
N ASP A 477 -2.76 -2.71 12.91
CA ASP A 477 -2.30 -3.87 12.11
C ASP A 477 -1.53 -3.54 10.80
N PHE A 478 -1.57 -2.31 10.26
CA PHE A 478 -0.78 -1.92 9.07
C PHE A 478 -0.51 -0.41 8.91
N PHE A 479 0.21 -0.03 7.85
CA PHE A 479 0.28 1.33 7.30
C PHE A 479 0.55 1.25 5.79
N ALA A 480 0.41 2.35 5.06
CA ALA A 480 0.44 2.31 3.59
C ALA A 480 1.46 3.24 2.94
N ILE A 481 1.88 2.85 1.73
CA ILE A 481 2.65 3.67 0.78
C ILE A 481 1.89 3.79 -0.54
N THR A 482 1.94 4.98 -1.12
CA THR A 482 1.55 5.24 -2.51
C THR A 482 2.61 6.08 -3.22
N ILE A 483 2.36 6.46 -4.46
CA ILE A 483 3.23 7.37 -5.21
C ILE A 483 2.45 8.50 -5.87
N ASP A 484 3.09 9.66 -5.92
CA ASP A 484 2.54 10.82 -6.63
C ASP A 484 2.80 10.74 -8.15
N ARG A 485 2.34 11.77 -8.87
CA ARG A 485 2.54 11.91 -10.32
C ARG A 485 3.99 11.99 -10.79
N SER A 486 4.94 12.30 -9.90
CA SER A 486 6.37 12.31 -10.18
C SER A 486 7.02 10.95 -9.92
N GLY A 487 6.30 10.05 -9.23
CA GLY A 487 6.80 8.77 -8.75
C GLY A 487 7.47 8.87 -7.38
N ALA A 488 7.30 9.99 -6.67
CA ALA A 488 7.78 10.15 -5.30
C ALA A 488 6.93 9.29 -4.37
N ALA A 489 7.57 8.57 -3.46
CA ALA A 489 6.88 7.85 -2.39
C ALA A 489 6.11 8.82 -1.49
N GLU A 490 4.88 8.47 -1.14
CA GLU A 490 4.10 9.10 -0.07
C GLU A 490 3.67 8.01 0.91
N ILE A 491 4.20 8.08 2.13
CA ILE A 491 4.07 7.04 3.15
C ILE A 491 3.28 7.63 4.30
N VAL A 492 2.12 7.05 4.60
CA VAL A 492 1.32 7.44 5.77
C VAL A 492 1.63 6.51 6.93
N TYR A 493 1.81 7.03 8.13
CA TYR A 493 2.11 6.24 9.33
C TYR A 493 1.58 6.94 10.58
N ASP A 494 1.42 6.17 11.66
CA ASP A 494 1.03 6.70 12.97
C ASP A 494 2.28 7.12 13.74
N ASP A 495 2.31 8.37 14.21
CA ASP A 495 3.34 8.86 15.11
C ASP A 495 2.78 8.94 16.53
N THR A 496 3.21 8.04 17.39
CA THR A 496 2.80 7.96 18.80
C THR A 496 3.90 8.49 19.72
N SER A 497 4.97 9.10 19.19
CA SER A 497 6.12 9.57 19.96
C SER A 497 5.80 10.67 20.97
N ASN A 498 4.60 11.25 20.88
CA ASN A 498 4.08 12.26 21.81
C ASN A 498 3.91 11.76 23.25
N GLY A 499 3.82 10.45 23.49
CA GLY A 499 3.65 9.87 24.82
C GLY A 499 2.37 10.31 25.55
N LEU A 500 1.38 10.84 24.83
CA LEU A 500 0.11 11.25 25.40
C LEU A 500 -0.63 10.04 25.95
N VAL A 501 -1.14 10.18 27.17
CA VAL A 501 -1.92 9.17 27.90
C VAL A 501 -3.16 9.80 28.50
N GLN A 502 -4.25 9.04 28.56
CA GLN A 502 -5.37 9.39 29.43
C GLN A 502 -4.97 9.03 30.86
N LYS A 503 -5.05 9.99 31.80
CA LYS A 503 -4.72 9.74 33.22
C LYS A 503 -5.61 8.64 33.79
N PRO A 504 -5.09 7.75 34.64
CA PRO A 504 -3.96 7.97 35.57
C PRO A 504 -2.62 7.31 35.19
N ASP A 505 -2.45 6.77 34.00
CA ASP A 505 -1.25 6.00 33.65
C ASP A 505 -0.02 6.88 33.35
N ASP A 506 1.16 6.43 33.77
CA ASP A 506 2.46 7.11 33.63
C ASP A 506 3.43 6.33 32.71
N CYS A 507 2.90 5.47 31.84
CA CYS A 507 3.65 4.58 30.95
C CYS A 507 4.53 3.53 31.67
N SER A 508 4.29 3.23 32.95
CA SER A 508 5.15 2.33 33.74
C SER A 508 4.58 0.92 33.99
N LEU A 509 3.32 0.66 33.65
CA LEU A 509 2.64 -0.62 33.85
C LEU A 509 2.17 -1.22 32.51
N PRO A 510 1.89 -2.55 32.43
CA PRO A 510 1.18 -3.12 31.30
C PRO A 510 -0.20 -2.46 31.21
N GLU A 511 -0.38 -1.67 30.16
CA GLU A 511 -1.52 -0.78 29.97
C GLU A 511 -2.78 -1.61 29.70
N VAL A 512 -3.81 -1.43 30.53
CA VAL A 512 -4.99 -2.30 30.56
C VAL A 512 -6.05 -1.86 29.53
N ALA A 513 -5.88 -0.68 28.90
CA ALA A 513 -6.76 -0.16 27.84
C ALA A 513 -6.17 1.03 27.06
N ASP A 514 -5.50 1.98 27.74
CA ASP A 514 -4.96 3.19 27.13
C ASP A 514 -3.43 3.07 27.04
N HIS A 515 -2.92 3.01 25.80
CA HIS A 515 -1.49 2.86 25.57
C HIS A 515 -0.77 4.19 25.37
N CYS A 516 0.47 4.31 25.84
CA CYS A 516 1.22 5.56 25.69
C CYS A 516 1.40 5.99 24.24
N GLY A 517 0.97 7.23 23.97
CA GLY A 517 1.04 7.88 22.68
C GLY A 517 -0.23 7.73 21.88
N ALA A 518 -0.92 8.83 21.62
CA ALA A 518 -2.03 8.81 20.67
C ALA A 518 -1.47 8.84 19.24
N GLY A 519 -1.95 7.98 18.34
CA GLY A 519 -1.50 7.93 16.94
C GLY A 519 -1.82 9.24 16.21
N VAL A 520 -0.80 10.10 16.04
CA VAL A 520 -0.90 11.29 15.20
C VAL A 520 -0.53 10.89 13.79
N VAL A 521 -1.54 10.87 12.92
CA VAL A 521 -1.36 10.37 11.56
C VAL A 521 -0.57 11.36 10.73
N THR A 522 0.49 10.86 10.10
CA THR A 522 1.55 11.65 9.50
C THR A 522 1.91 11.10 8.13
N ILE A 523 2.25 11.97 7.18
CA ILE A 523 2.71 11.59 5.84
C ILE A 523 4.13 12.06 5.61
N ALA A 524 5.01 11.15 5.19
CA ALA A 524 6.34 11.46 4.66
C ALA A 524 6.34 11.33 3.13
N ARG A 525 6.62 12.44 2.44
CA ARG A 525 6.80 12.49 0.99
C ARG A 525 8.29 12.45 0.62
N GLN A 526 8.67 11.67 -0.38
CA GLN A 526 10.03 11.63 -0.90
C GLN A 526 10.40 12.98 -1.56
N SER A 527 11.48 13.59 -1.07
CA SER A 527 11.95 14.90 -1.50
C SER A 527 13.17 14.84 -2.43
N SER A 528 13.87 13.71 -2.48
CA SER A 528 15.07 13.54 -3.33
C SER A 528 15.31 12.07 -3.69
N GLY A 529 16.23 11.86 -4.62
CA GLY A 529 16.57 10.54 -5.15
C GLY A 529 15.69 10.13 -6.32
N ILE A 530 15.80 8.87 -6.72
CA ILE A 530 15.02 8.31 -7.83
C ILE A 530 13.66 7.87 -7.29
N GLY A 531 12.58 8.31 -7.94
CA GLY A 531 11.22 7.81 -7.67
C GLY A 531 10.90 6.57 -8.50
N LEU A 532 9.71 6.00 -8.29
CA LEU A 532 9.31 4.74 -8.93
C LEU A 532 9.15 4.80 -10.45
N PHE A 533 9.03 6.00 -11.05
CA PHE A 533 9.07 6.14 -12.51
C PHE A 533 10.49 6.19 -13.10
N GLY A 534 11.53 6.02 -12.26
CA GLY A 534 12.93 6.02 -12.69
C GLY A 534 13.51 7.40 -12.97
N ALA A 535 12.77 8.46 -12.63
CA ALA A 535 13.21 9.85 -12.69
C ALA A 535 13.57 10.36 -11.29
N ALA A 536 14.45 11.35 -11.22
CA ALA A 536 14.73 12.04 -9.97
C ALA A 536 13.50 12.85 -9.54
N VAL A 537 13.19 12.78 -8.24
CA VAL A 537 12.14 13.59 -7.61
C VAL A 537 12.75 14.76 -6.84
N SER A 538 11.94 15.77 -6.58
CA SER A 538 12.36 16.98 -5.86
C SER A 538 11.27 17.44 -4.88
N GLY A 539 11.71 17.95 -3.74
CA GLY A 539 10.89 18.55 -2.69
C GLY A 539 11.76 19.27 -1.66
N PRO A 540 11.16 19.99 -0.70
CA PRO A 540 11.89 20.58 0.42
C PRO A 540 12.62 19.49 1.24
N SER A 541 13.79 19.84 1.80
CA SER A 541 14.49 18.94 2.71
C SER A 541 13.92 19.03 4.12
N ASN A 542 13.87 17.90 4.83
CA ASN A 542 13.65 17.88 6.28
C ASN A 542 14.84 18.35 7.13
N ALA A 543 15.98 18.68 6.50
CA ALA A 543 17.13 19.21 7.20
C ALA A 543 16.81 20.60 7.80
N PRO A 544 17.20 20.87 9.06
CA PRO A 544 17.04 22.19 9.65
C PRO A 544 17.73 23.26 8.79
N VAL A 545 16.95 24.24 8.29
CA VAL A 545 17.43 25.28 7.37
C VAL A 545 18.29 26.34 8.10
N ALA A 546 18.04 26.53 9.40
CA ALA A 546 18.87 27.25 10.37
C ALA A 546 18.31 26.98 11.78
N GLY A 547 19.16 26.97 12.81
CA GLY A 547 18.68 26.91 14.20
C GLY A 547 17.91 28.18 14.57
N LEU A 548 16.80 28.03 15.30
CA LEU A 548 16.24 29.14 16.05
C LEU A 548 17.29 29.53 17.10
N ASN A 549 17.88 30.73 17.00
CA ASN A 549 18.69 31.27 18.08
C ASN A 549 17.76 31.57 19.26
N ALA A 550 17.63 30.64 20.19
CA ALA A 550 17.03 30.92 21.50
C ALA A 550 18.06 31.72 22.32
N PRO A 551 17.71 32.90 22.85
CA PRO A 551 18.50 33.53 23.90
C PRO A 551 18.69 32.54 25.06
N ALA A 552 19.89 32.49 25.62
CA ALA A 552 20.14 31.68 26.81
C ALA A 552 19.19 32.15 27.95
N GLY A 553 18.27 31.28 28.38
CA GLY A 553 17.35 31.56 29.49
C GLY A 553 15.85 31.42 29.19
N ASP A 554 15.45 31.16 27.94
CA ASP A 554 14.03 31.17 27.54
C ASP A 554 13.37 29.78 27.37
N ALA A 555 14.06 28.68 27.71
CA ALA A 555 13.44 27.36 27.76
C ALA A 555 12.88 27.10 29.17
N LEU A 556 11.56 27.06 29.28
CA LEU A 556 10.79 26.71 30.48
C LEU A 556 10.95 25.24 30.88
#